data_AF-A0A5N6MHZ2-F1
#
_entry.id   AF-A0A5N6MHZ2-F1
#
_cell.length_a   1.000
_cell.length_b   1.000
_cell.length_c   1.000
_cell.angle_alpha   90.00
_cell.angle_beta   90.00
_cell.angle_gamma   90.00
#
_symmetry.space_group_name_H-M   'P 1'
#
loop_
_entity.id
_entity.type
_entity.pdbx_description
1 polymer ?
#
loop_
_entity_poly.entity_id
_entity_poly.type
_entity_poly.pdbx_seq_one_letter_code
_entity_poly.pdbx_strand_id
1 'polypeptide(L)'
;MVTSIDFKKMLKVSKVKDVKLIILDNRFWINCLITLKVMGPVLRLLRICDSDEKPSIGYIYEGMNRVRKGIIELFCNKECHYKQYIDIIDARWDKMLCRSLHSAAYWLNPVFQYDEDNAQEKREAFAGVLDMIESKTSQKLDVEDDEHVLTFDDDDLDAL
;
A
#
# COMPACT_ATOMS: atom_id res chain seq x y z
N MET A 1 15.80 -34.82 -20.62
CA MET A 1 17.16 -34.34 -20.26
C MET A 1 17.78 -33.77 -21.52
N VAL A 2 18.14 -32.48 -21.55
CA VAL A 2 18.65 -31.82 -22.78
C VAL A 2 20.09 -32.29 -23.03
N THR A 3 20.32 -33.09 -24.08
CA THR A 3 21.60 -33.76 -24.38
C THR A 3 22.41 -33.08 -25.48
N SER A 4 22.08 -31.84 -25.87
CA SER A 4 22.80 -31.14 -26.93
C SER A 4 24.29 -30.90 -26.59
N ILE A 5 25.15 -31.17 -27.56
CA ILE A 5 26.60 -30.94 -27.50
C ILE A 5 26.89 -29.45 -27.28
N ASP A 6 26.08 -28.56 -27.86
CA ASP A 6 26.22 -27.11 -27.71
C ASP A 6 25.91 -26.68 -26.28
N PHE A 7 24.86 -27.27 -25.68
CA PHE A 7 24.54 -27.04 -24.28
C PHE A 7 25.69 -27.47 -23.36
N LYS A 8 26.31 -28.64 -23.65
CA LYS A 8 27.45 -29.15 -22.89
C LYS A 8 28.72 -28.29 -23.06
N LYS A 9 28.92 -27.66 -24.22
CA LYS A 9 29.99 -26.66 -24.45
C LYS A 9 29.72 -25.36 -23.70
N MET A 10 28.48 -24.86 -23.71
CA MET A 10 28.11 -23.63 -23.00
C MET A 10 28.32 -23.73 -21.49
N LEU A 11 28.07 -24.89 -20.88
CA LEU A 11 28.31 -25.14 -19.46
C LEU A 11 29.79 -25.01 -19.02
N LYS A 12 30.73 -24.92 -19.97
CA LYS A 12 32.17 -24.73 -19.67
C LYS A 12 32.57 -23.26 -19.53
N VAL A 13 31.75 -22.32 -20.00
CA VAL A 13 31.98 -20.87 -19.85
C VAL A 13 31.89 -20.51 -18.36
N SER A 14 32.85 -19.74 -17.81
CA SER A 14 32.93 -19.52 -16.35
C SER A 14 31.64 -18.94 -15.77
N LYS A 15 31.05 -17.93 -16.42
CA LYS A 15 29.77 -17.31 -16.03
C LYS A 15 28.60 -18.32 -15.98
N VAL A 16 28.62 -19.34 -16.83
CA VAL A 16 27.56 -20.37 -16.88
C VAL A 16 27.71 -21.36 -15.71
N LYS A 17 28.92 -21.53 -15.17
CA LYS A 17 29.13 -22.34 -13.96
C LYS A 17 28.49 -21.69 -12.75
N ASP A 18 28.62 -20.37 -12.59
CA ASP A 18 28.00 -19.63 -11.48
C ASP A 18 26.48 -19.68 -11.56
N VAL A 19 25.91 -19.44 -12.75
CA VAL A 19 24.47 -19.57 -13.00
C VAL A 19 23.97 -20.99 -12.72
N LYS A 20 24.74 -22.02 -13.12
CA LYS A 20 24.40 -23.41 -12.83
C LYS A 20 24.35 -23.67 -11.33
N LEU A 21 25.26 -23.11 -10.54
CA LEU A 21 25.25 -23.27 -9.08
C LEU A 21 24.01 -22.63 -8.46
N ILE A 22 23.60 -21.45 -8.93
CA ILE A 22 22.38 -20.77 -8.45
C ILE A 22 21.12 -21.56 -8.81
N ILE A 23 21.00 -21.98 -10.08
CA ILE A 23 19.81 -22.71 -10.57
C ILE A 23 19.69 -24.10 -9.93
N LEU A 24 20.79 -24.74 -9.55
CA LEU A 24 20.76 -26.02 -8.85
C LEU A 24 20.61 -25.89 -7.33
N ASP A 25 20.70 -24.68 -6.76
CA ASP A 25 20.46 -24.47 -5.34
C ASP A 25 18.96 -24.53 -5.03
N ASN A 26 18.55 -25.49 -4.21
CA ASN A 26 17.16 -25.62 -3.78
C ASN A 26 16.68 -24.38 -3.00
N ARG A 27 17.58 -23.70 -2.27
CA ARG A 27 17.23 -22.48 -1.52
C ARG A 27 16.83 -21.34 -2.45
N PHE A 28 17.44 -21.25 -3.62
CA PHE A 28 17.06 -20.27 -4.64
C PHE A 28 15.58 -20.43 -5.02
N TRP A 29 15.16 -21.65 -5.34
CA TRP A 29 13.77 -21.93 -5.72
C TRP A 29 12.78 -21.74 -4.58
N ILE A 30 13.14 -22.10 -3.34
CA ILE A 30 12.33 -21.81 -2.15
C ILE A 30 12.13 -20.30 -2.01
N ASN A 31 13.20 -19.51 -2.16
CA ASN A 31 13.10 -18.06 -2.08
C ASN A 31 12.22 -17.49 -3.21
N CYS A 32 12.36 -17.97 -4.45
CA CYS A 32 11.47 -17.60 -5.55
C CYS A 32 10.00 -17.89 -5.24
N LEU A 33 9.72 -19.06 -4.68
CA LEU A 33 8.36 -19.44 -4.29
C LEU A 33 7.81 -18.51 -3.20
N ILE A 34 8.61 -18.17 -2.20
CA ILE A 34 8.23 -17.21 -1.15
C ILE A 34 7.92 -15.85 -1.77
N THR A 35 8.80 -15.35 -2.64
CA THR A 35 8.58 -14.07 -3.36
C THR A 35 7.26 -14.09 -4.12
N LEU A 36 6.96 -15.15 -4.87
CA LEU A 36 5.70 -15.26 -5.61
C LEU A 36 4.48 -15.25 -4.67
N LYS A 37 4.57 -15.95 -3.54
CA LYS A 37 3.48 -15.97 -2.54
C LYS A 37 3.26 -14.62 -1.87
N VAL A 38 4.32 -13.86 -1.57
CA VAL A 38 4.23 -12.49 -1.04
C VAL A 38 3.68 -11.52 -2.09
N MET A 39 4.08 -11.67 -3.36
CA MET A 39 3.62 -10.80 -4.44
C MET A 39 2.16 -11.05 -4.83
N GLY A 40 1.64 -12.27 -4.67
CA GLY A 40 0.26 -12.63 -4.96
C GLY A 40 -0.80 -11.66 -4.41
N PRO A 41 -0.85 -11.39 -3.10
CA PRO A 41 -1.79 -10.43 -2.53
C PRO A 41 -1.53 -8.99 -3.02
N VAL A 42 -0.26 -8.58 -3.18
CA VAL A 42 0.08 -7.23 -3.69
C VAL A 42 -0.45 -7.00 -5.10
N LEU A 43 -0.31 -7.99 -5.99
CA LEU A 43 -0.84 -7.91 -7.35
C LEU A 43 -2.38 -7.83 -7.38
N ARG A 44 -3.07 -8.49 -6.44
CA ARG A 44 -4.53 -8.37 -6.31
C ARG A 44 -4.95 -6.96 -5.90
N LEU A 45 -4.21 -6.34 -4.96
CA LEU A 45 -4.43 -4.95 -4.58
C LEU A 45 -4.23 -4.00 -5.77
N LEU A 46 -3.14 -4.16 -6.53
CA LEU A 46 -2.87 -3.34 -7.72
C LEU A 46 -4.01 -3.45 -8.74
N ARG A 47 -4.56 -4.65 -8.94
CA ARG A 47 -5.72 -4.84 -9.81
C ARG A 47 -6.97 -4.09 -9.32
N ILE A 48 -7.14 -3.90 -8.02
CA ILE A 48 -8.23 -3.08 -7.46
C ILE A 48 -7.95 -1.60 -7.72
N CYS A 49 -6.70 -1.16 -7.57
CA CYS A 49 -6.29 0.22 -7.86
C CYS A 49 -6.52 0.60 -9.33
N ASP A 50 -6.19 -0.31 -10.25
CA ASP A 50 -6.29 -0.10 -11.71
C ASP A 50 -7.69 -0.40 -12.29
N SER A 51 -8.68 -0.72 -11.46
CA SER A 51 -10.02 -1.06 -11.93
C SER A 51 -10.83 0.21 -12.22
N ASP A 52 -11.03 0.52 -13.50
CA ASP A 52 -11.85 1.66 -13.94
C ASP A 52 -13.36 1.50 -13.68
N GLU A 53 -13.84 0.28 -13.36
CA GLU A 53 -15.28 -0.02 -13.27
C GLU A 53 -15.96 0.41 -11.94
N LYS A 54 -15.21 0.59 -10.84
CA LYS A 54 -15.76 0.93 -9.52
C LYS A 54 -14.90 1.98 -8.84
N PRO A 55 -15.46 2.86 -7.98
CA PRO A 55 -14.65 3.78 -7.18
C PRO A 55 -13.71 2.97 -6.28
N SER A 56 -12.47 2.81 -6.73
CA SER A 56 -11.46 1.94 -6.12
C SER A 56 -11.06 2.42 -4.73
N ILE A 57 -11.12 3.72 -4.49
CA ILE A 57 -10.64 4.38 -3.26
C ILE A 57 -11.21 3.81 -1.97
N GLY A 58 -12.51 3.44 -1.95
CA GLY A 58 -13.15 2.84 -0.77
C GLY A 58 -12.77 1.38 -0.52
N TYR A 59 -12.17 0.70 -1.50
CA TYR A 59 -11.76 -0.70 -1.43
C TYR A 59 -10.24 -0.87 -1.27
N ILE A 60 -9.45 0.14 -1.61
CA ILE A 60 -7.98 0.07 -1.53
C ILE A 60 -7.54 -0.12 -0.07
N TYR A 61 -8.16 0.56 0.91
CA TYR A 61 -7.84 0.39 2.33
C TYR A 61 -8.05 -1.06 2.80
N GLU A 62 -9.21 -1.64 2.48
CA GLU A 62 -9.49 -3.05 2.77
C GLU A 62 -8.53 -3.99 2.05
N GLY A 63 -8.23 -3.70 0.78
CA GLY A 63 -7.24 -4.44 0.00
C GLY A 63 -5.86 -4.42 0.66
N MET A 64 -5.44 -3.29 1.22
CA MET A 64 -4.19 -3.16 1.95
C MET A 64 -4.21 -4.00 3.24
N ASN A 65 -5.30 -3.96 4.00
CA ASN A 65 -5.45 -4.82 5.19
C ASN A 65 -5.35 -6.31 4.83
N ARG A 66 -5.96 -6.73 3.72
CA ARG A 66 -5.85 -8.11 3.21
C ARG A 66 -4.43 -8.46 2.77
N VAL A 67 -3.68 -7.54 2.18
CA VAL A 67 -2.26 -7.74 1.86
C VAL A 67 -1.45 -8.01 3.12
N ARG A 68 -1.61 -7.16 4.15
CA ARG A 68 -0.92 -7.31 5.43
C ARG A 68 -1.25 -8.65 6.08
N LYS A 69 -2.54 -8.96 6.24
CA LYS A 69 -3.01 -10.24 6.82
C LYS A 69 -2.49 -11.45 6.05
N GLY A 70 -2.60 -11.44 4.71
CA GLY A 70 -2.14 -12.55 3.89
C GLY A 70 -0.63 -12.83 4.01
N ILE A 71 0.20 -11.79 4.19
CA ILE A 71 1.64 -11.96 4.42
C ILE A 71 1.93 -12.47 5.83
N ILE A 72 1.23 -11.96 6.85
CA ILE A 72 1.36 -12.44 8.23
C ILE A 72 1.00 -13.94 8.32
N GLU A 73 -0.10 -14.34 7.69
CA GLU A 73 -0.58 -15.73 7.64
C GLU A 73 0.39 -16.63 6.86
N LEU A 74 0.95 -16.16 5.75
CA LEU A 74 1.93 -16.89 4.94
C LEU A 74 3.14 -17.36 5.77
N PHE A 75 3.54 -16.57 6.77
CA PHE A 75 4.65 -16.88 7.66
C PHE A 75 4.19 -17.40 9.04
N CYS A 76 2.97 -17.92 9.12
CA CYS A 76 2.39 -18.51 10.34
C CYS A 76 2.47 -17.58 11.56
N ASN A 77 2.26 -16.27 11.37
CA ASN A 77 2.33 -15.25 12.42
C ASN A 77 3.71 -15.15 13.12
N LYS A 78 4.79 -15.62 12.48
CA LYS A 78 6.16 -15.45 13.00
C LYS A 78 6.72 -14.08 12.59
N GLU A 79 6.64 -13.11 13.49
CA GLU A 79 7.03 -11.71 13.22
C GLU A 79 8.40 -11.58 12.55
N CYS A 80 9.42 -12.30 13.02
CA CYS A 80 10.77 -12.24 12.46
C CYS A 80 10.86 -12.63 10.98
N HIS A 81 9.84 -13.29 10.42
CA HIS A 81 9.82 -13.70 9.02
C HIS A 81 8.99 -12.76 8.14
N TYR A 82 7.93 -12.14 8.67
CA TYR A 82 7.06 -11.26 7.87
C TYR A 82 7.36 -9.77 8.02
N LYS A 83 7.96 -9.34 9.15
CA LYS A 83 8.08 -7.92 9.53
C LYS A 83 8.66 -7.05 8.43
N GLN A 84 9.81 -7.44 7.89
CA GLN A 84 10.48 -6.71 6.81
C GLN A 84 9.58 -6.49 5.58
N TYR A 85 8.68 -7.44 5.27
CA TYR A 85 7.76 -7.32 4.14
C TYR A 85 6.65 -6.32 4.44
N ILE A 86 6.09 -6.37 5.66
CA ILE A 86 5.08 -5.42 6.12
C ILE A 86 5.67 -4.01 6.17
N ASP A 87 6.86 -3.83 6.72
CA ASP A 87 7.52 -2.53 6.81
C ASP A 87 7.72 -1.89 5.41
N ILE A 88 8.13 -2.68 4.42
CA ILE A 88 8.29 -2.21 3.03
C ILE A 88 6.93 -1.81 2.43
N ILE A 89 5.87 -2.57 2.71
CA ILE A 89 4.53 -2.31 2.20
C ILE A 89 3.95 -1.05 2.85
N ASP A 90 4.11 -0.91 4.17
CA ASP A 90 3.64 0.24 4.94
C ASP A 90 4.37 1.52 4.52
N ALA A 91 5.69 1.45 4.36
CA ALA A 91 6.46 2.59 3.86
C ALA A 91 6.01 3.04 2.46
N ARG A 92 5.61 2.10 1.60
CA ARG A 92 5.05 2.42 0.28
C ARG A 92 3.63 2.97 0.38
N TRP A 93 2.80 2.38 1.24
CA TRP A 93 1.44 2.84 1.52
C TRP A 93 1.45 4.30 1.97
N ASP A 94 2.21 4.62 3.01
CA ASP A 94 2.28 5.97 3.58
C ASP A 94 2.81 7.01 2.58
N LYS A 95 3.74 6.62 1.69
CA LYS A 95 4.34 7.53 0.70
C LYS A 95 3.47 7.76 -0.53
N MET A 96 2.80 6.72 -1.04
CA MET A 96 2.14 6.77 -2.35
C MET A 96 0.63 6.98 -2.26
N LEU A 97 0.02 6.59 -1.14
CA LEU A 97 -1.43 6.50 -1.01
C LEU A 97 -1.80 7.19 0.29
N CYS A 98 -2.29 8.43 0.20
CA CYS A 98 -2.68 9.25 1.35
C CYS A 98 -3.57 8.43 2.30
N ARG A 99 -2.96 7.88 3.37
CA ARG A 99 -3.58 6.82 4.17
C ARG A 99 -4.91 7.27 4.77
N SER A 100 -4.93 8.49 5.27
CA SER A 100 -6.11 9.12 5.87
C SER A 100 -7.27 9.28 4.89
N LEU A 101 -6.98 9.62 3.62
CA LEU A 101 -8.02 9.69 2.57
C LEU A 101 -8.62 8.30 2.27
N HIS A 102 -7.79 7.27 2.18
CA HIS A 102 -8.26 5.90 1.95
C HIS A 102 -9.03 5.35 3.17
N SER A 103 -8.59 5.66 4.40
CA SER A 103 -9.32 5.34 5.62
C SER A 103 -10.70 5.99 5.64
N ALA A 104 -10.80 7.27 5.28
CA ALA A 104 -12.08 7.97 5.18
C ALA A 104 -12.99 7.36 4.11
N ALA A 105 -12.45 7.05 2.93
CA ALA A 105 -13.21 6.41 1.87
C ALA A 105 -13.74 5.03 2.28
N TYR A 106 -12.96 4.25 3.03
CA TYR A 106 -13.40 2.97 3.58
C TYR A 106 -14.51 3.15 4.63
N TRP A 107 -14.32 4.07 5.59
CA TRP A 107 -15.30 4.35 6.64
C TRP A 107 -16.65 4.79 6.08
N LEU A 108 -16.64 5.58 5.00
CA LEU A 108 -17.85 6.08 4.34
C LEU A 108 -18.48 5.06 3.38
N ASN A 109 -17.83 3.92 3.11
CA ASN A 109 -18.35 2.91 2.19
C ASN A 109 -19.41 2.03 2.90
N PRO A 110 -20.69 2.06 2.49
CA PRO A 110 -21.75 1.30 3.15
C PRO A 110 -21.49 -0.21 3.19
N VAL A 111 -20.80 -0.74 2.18
CA VAL A 111 -20.44 -2.17 2.12
C VAL A 111 -19.62 -2.58 3.33
N PHE A 112 -18.69 -1.72 3.78
CA PHE A 112 -17.85 -1.99 4.93
C PHE A 112 -18.46 -1.46 6.23
N GLN A 113 -19.24 -0.38 6.17
CA GLN A 113 -19.82 0.20 7.38
C GLN A 113 -20.80 -0.74 8.08
N TYR A 114 -21.59 -1.48 7.29
CA TYR A 114 -22.59 -2.43 7.78
C TYR A 114 -22.08 -3.88 7.89
N ASP A 115 -20.82 -4.13 7.57
CA ASP A 115 -20.20 -5.44 7.82
C ASP A 115 -19.96 -5.61 9.34
N GLU A 116 -20.41 -6.72 9.92
CA GLU A 116 -20.30 -6.97 11.37
C GLU A 116 -18.91 -7.53 11.74
N ASP A 117 -18.21 -8.15 10.80
CA ASP A 117 -16.97 -8.88 11.05
C ASP A 117 -15.72 -7.98 11.08
N ASN A 118 -15.87 -6.69 10.73
CA ASN A 118 -14.76 -5.75 10.53
C ASN A 118 -14.65 -4.65 11.59
N ALA A 119 -15.11 -4.93 12.82
CA ALA A 119 -15.19 -3.94 13.89
C ALA A 119 -13.84 -3.28 14.24
N GLN A 120 -12.72 -4.01 14.10
CA GLN A 120 -11.39 -3.48 14.37
C GLN A 120 -10.94 -2.53 13.25
N GLU A 121 -11.10 -2.94 12.00
CA GLU A 121 -10.77 -2.17 10.80
C GLU A 121 -11.57 -0.88 10.76
N LYS A 122 -12.84 -0.93 11.17
CA LYS A 122 -13.69 0.24 11.36
C LYS A 122 -13.07 1.23 12.36
N ARG A 123 -12.69 0.78 13.56
CA ARG A 123 -12.04 1.66 14.55
C ARG A 123 -10.77 2.29 14.03
N GLU A 124 -9.91 1.51 13.37
CA GLU A 124 -8.65 1.99 12.78
C GLU A 124 -8.89 2.99 11.65
N ALA A 125 -9.87 2.74 10.79
CA ALA A 125 -10.24 3.66 9.73
C ALA A 125 -10.76 4.98 10.30
N PHE A 126 -11.61 4.94 11.33
CA PHE A 126 -12.11 6.15 11.99
C PHE A 126 -10.99 6.99 12.64
N ALA A 127 -10.01 6.34 13.27
CA ALA A 127 -8.83 7.04 13.77
C ALA A 127 -8.10 7.80 12.64
N GLY A 128 -7.91 7.16 11.48
CA GLY A 128 -7.35 7.82 10.30
C GLY A 128 -8.20 8.99 9.75
N VAL A 129 -9.52 8.98 9.97
CA VAL A 129 -10.39 10.13 9.66
C VAL A 129 -10.14 11.29 10.61
N LEU A 130 -10.01 11.01 11.92
CA LEU A 130 -9.70 12.04 12.91
C LEU A 130 -8.35 12.69 12.62
N ASP A 131 -7.30 11.89 12.35
CA ASP A 131 -5.98 12.39 11.95
C ASP A 131 -6.06 13.32 10.73
N MET A 132 -6.94 12.99 9.77
CA MET A 132 -7.17 13.82 8.58
C MET A 132 -7.75 15.18 8.95
N ILE A 133 -8.81 15.19 9.77
CA ILE A 133 -9.50 16.41 10.20
C ILE A 133 -8.55 17.30 10.99
N GLU A 134 -7.79 16.72 11.92
CA GLU A 134 -6.80 17.44 12.71
C GLU A 134 -5.73 18.08 11.83
N SER A 135 -5.10 17.30 10.93
CA SER A 135 -4.07 17.82 10.01
C SER A 135 -4.57 18.95 9.10
N LYS A 136 -5.83 18.89 8.65
CA LYS A 136 -6.45 19.93 7.83
C LYS A 136 -6.82 21.17 8.64
N THR A 137 -7.23 21.00 9.88
CA THR A 137 -7.55 22.12 10.78
C THR A 137 -6.29 22.88 11.16
N SER A 138 -5.18 22.20 11.44
CA SER A 138 -3.88 22.83 11.70
C SER A 138 -3.34 23.59 10.49
N GLN A 139 -3.44 23.02 9.28
CA GLN A 139 -3.04 23.73 8.05
C GLN A 139 -3.88 24.98 7.77
N LYS A 140 -5.15 25.00 8.18
CA LYS A 140 -6.02 26.16 7.97
C LYS A 140 -5.69 27.32 8.90
N LEU A 141 -5.30 27.02 10.13
CA LEU A 141 -4.84 28.03 11.10
C LEU A 141 -3.53 28.70 10.64
N ASP A 142 -2.61 27.95 10.04
CA ASP A 142 -1.36 28.51 9.50
C ASP A 142 -1.55 29.41 8.26
N VAL A 143 -2.69 29.30 7.56
CA VAL A 143 -3.00 30.11 6.36
C VAL A 143 -3.80 31.38 6.72
N GLU A 144 -4.58 31.35 7.80
CA GLU A 144 -5.32 32.54 8.28
C GLU A 144 -4.40 33.58 8.97
N ASP A 145 -3.18 33.21 9.37
CA ASP A 145 -2.17 34.15 9.91
C ASP A 145 -1.41 34.95 8.81
N ASP A 146 -1.55 34.58 7.53
CA ASP A 146 -0.92 35.26 6.37
C ASP A 146 -1.93 36.04 5.49
N GLU A 147 -3.24 36.01 5.79
CA GLU A 147 -4.19 36.94 5.19
C GLU A 147 -4.05 38.31 5.86
N HIS A 148 -3.30 39.20 5.21
CA HIS A 148 -3.38 40.63 5.45
C HIS A 148 -4.86 41.03 5.57
N VAL A 149 -5.21 41.55 6.74
CA VAL A 149 -6.42 42.30 7.02
C VAL A 149 -6.65 43.29 5.87
N LEU A 150 -7.51 42.94 4.91
CA LEU A 150 -8.18 43.94 4.12
C LEU A 150 -9.23 44.52 5.06
N THR A 151 -8.83 45.59 5.75
CA THR A 151 -9.80 46.51 6.34
C THR A 151 -10.68 46.96 5.19
N PHE A 152 -11.97 46.63 5.27
CA PHE A 152 -12.96 47.36 4.50
C PHE A 152 -12.92 48.79 5.02
N ASP A 153 -12.33 49.69 4.25
CA ASP A 153 -12.47 51.11 4.49
C ASP A 153 -13.94 51.46 4.25
N ASP A 154 -14.63 51.95 5.29
CA ASP A 154 -16.04 52.37 5.26
C ASP A 154 -16.30 53.60 4.34
N ASP A 155 -15.34 54.01 3.52
CA ASP A 155 -15.38 55.23 2.70
C ASP A 155 -15.91 55.03 1.26
N ASP A 156 -16.24 53.81 0.83
CA ASP A 156 -16.80 53.54 -0.51
C ASP A 156 -18.34 53.51 -0.56
N LEU A 157 -19.03 53.92 0.51
CA LEU A 157 -20.50 54.01 0.55
C LEU A 157 -21.00 55.44 0.26
N ASP A 158 -20.43 56.14 -0.72
CA ASP A 158 -20.96 57.43 -1.21
C ASP A 158 -20.87 57.61 -2.74
N ALA A 159 -20.84 56.51 -3.49
CA ALA A 159 -20.78 56.54 -4.96
C ALA A 159 -21.86 55.73 -5.70
N LEU A 160 -23.06 55.55 -5.13
CA LEU A 160 -24.30 55.20 -5.87
C LEU A 160 -25.58 55.54 -5.10
#